data_AF-A0A699WYJ1-F1
#
_entry.id   AF-A0A699WYJ1-F1
#
_cell.length_a   1.000
_cell.length_b   1.000
_cell.length_c   1.000
_cell.angle_alpha   90.00
_cell.angle_beta   90.00
_cell.angle_gamma   90.00
#
_symmetry.space_group_name_H-M   'P 1'
#
loop_
_entity.id
_entity.type
_entity.pdbx_description
1 polymer ?
#
loop_
_entity_poly.entity_id
_entity_poly.type
_entity_poly.pdbx_seq_one_letter_code
_entity_poly.pdbx_strand_id
1 'polypeptide(L)'
;VWVQGQGGLLDVELSPDFAKDRMVYLTYAEVGSDGKTGGTAAGRGRLSDDMTRLEGFTRIFQQQPKLSVGNHFGSRIVFDRDGYMFIALGENNNRPTAQDLDKLQGKVVRLYPDGTVPKD
;
A
#
# COMPACT_ATOMS: atom_id res chain seq x y z
N VAL A 1 -4.30 8.86 7.64
CA VAL A 1 -3.37 7.84 8.16
C VAL A 1 -3.84 7.42 9.54
N TRP A 2 -3.94 6.11 9.79
CA TRP A 2 -4.32 5.55 11.09
C TRP A 2 -3.05 5.18 11.87
N VAL A 3 -2.92 5.70 13.10
CA VAL A 3 -1.73 5.53 13.94
C VAL A 3 -2.12 4.71 15.15
N GLN A 4 -1.84 3.41 15.11
CA GLN A 4 -2.19 2.45 16.16
C GLN A 4 -1.25 1.24 16.08
N GLY A 5 -0.57 0.92 17.19
CA GLY A 5 0.40 -0.18 17.26
C GLY A 5 1.53 -0.01 16.22
N GLN A 6 1.66 -0.96 15.31
CA GLN A 6 2.59 -0.97 14.18
C GLN A 6 2.13 -0.11 12.98
N GLY A 7 0.92 0.45 13.04
CA GLY A 7 0.32 1.23 11.95
C GLY A 7 0.73 2.70 11.98
N GLY A 8 0.85 3.30 10.80
CA GLY A 8 1.19 4.70 10.60
C GLY A 8 1.40 4.99 9.11
N LEU A 9 2.23 5.99 8.82
CA LEU A 9 2.89 6.08 7.51
C LEU A 9 4.00 5.03 7.48
N LEU A 10 4.13 4.29 6.37
CA LEU A 10 5.01 3.14 6.30
C LEU A 10 6.05 3.34 5.20
N ASP A 11 5.92 2.69 4.05
CA ASP A 11 6.94 2.75 3.01
C ASP A 11 6.83 4.03 2.15
N VAL A 12 7.97 4.45 1.62
CA VAL A 12 8.09 5.48 0.59
C VAL A 12 8.98 4.94 -0.51
N GLU A 13 8.50 4.96 -1.75
CA GLU A 13 9.24 4.45 -2.90
C GLU A 13 9.09 5.42 -4.08
N LEU A 14 10.16 5.57 -4.86
CA LEU A 14 10.14 6.42 -6.04
C LEU A 14 9.70 5.60 -7.25
N SER A 15 9.03 6.25 -8.20
CA SER A 15 8.83 5.65 -9.52
C SER A 15 10.17 5.24 -10.14
N PRO A 16 10.25 4.11 -10.86
CA PRO A 16 11.42 3.78 -11.67
C PRO A 16 11.82 4.89 -12.66
N ASP A 17 10.83 5.70 -13.08
CA ASP A 17 11.01 6.85 -13.98
C ASP A 17 10.95 8.20 -13.24
N PHE A 18 11.28 8.25 -11.94
CA PHE A 18 11.14 9.45 -11.10
C PHE A 18 11.80 10.72 -11.68
N ALA A 19 12.94 10.58 -12.37
CA ALA A 19 13.61 11.71 -13.02
C ALA A 19 12.74 12.40 -14.09
N LYS A 20 11.74 11.69 -14.63
CA LYS A 20 10.79 12.19 -15.63
C LYS A 20 9.43 12.52 -15.02
N ASP A 21 8.86 11.62 -14.21
CA ASP A 21 7.47 11.71 -13.74
C ASP A 21 7.32 12.32 -12.34
N ARG A 22 8.39 12.33 -11.55
CA ARG A 22 8.45 12.73 -10.13
C ARG A 22 7.40 12.03 -9.24
N MET A 23 6.96 10.83 -9.59
CA MET A 23 5.94 10.10 -8.83
C MET A 23 6.55 9.43 -7.59
N VAL A 24 5.92 9.66 -6.43
CA VAL A 24 6.25 9.05 -5.15
C VAL A 24 5.07 8.20 -4.69
N TYR A 25 5.38 6.99 -4.25
CA TYR A 25 4.43 6.02 -3.74
C TYR A 25 4.57 5.94 -2.22
N LEU A 26 3.42 5.89 -1.54
CA LEU A 26 3.36 5.72 -0.09
C LEU A 26 2.46 4.55 0.25
N THR A 27 2.88 3.72 1.18
CA THR A 27 1.96 2.85 1.93
C THR A 27 1.70 3.40 3.32
N TYR A 28 0.49 3.17 3.82
CA TYR A 28 0.08 3.61 5.14
C TYR A 28 -1.02 2.71 5.70
N ALA A 29 -1.13 2.67 7.01
CA ALA A 29 -2.29 2.08 7.66
C ALA A 29 -3.50 3.02 7.51
N GLU A 30 -4.61 2.48 7.04
CA GLU A 30 -5.86 3.21 6.83
C GLU A 30 -6.98 2.55 7.63
N VAL A 31 -7.68 3.35 8.43
CA VAL A 31 -8.79 2.91 9.30
C VAL A 31 -9.98 2.42 8.46
N GLY A 32 -10.68 1.41 8.97
CA GLY A 32 -11.93 0.92 8.43
C GLY A 32 -13.12 1.78 8.80
N SER A 33 -14.27 1.46 8.22
CA SER A 33 -15.54 2.15 8.49
C SER A 33 -16.03 1.95 9.92
N ASP A 34 -15.58 0.90 10.61
CA ASP A 34 -15.88 0.66 12.03
C ASP A 34 -15.10 1.58 13.00
N GLY A 35 -14.11 2.32 12.50
CA GLY A 35 -13.23 3.18 13.30
C GLY A 35 -12.29 2.43 14.25
N LYS A 36 -12.27 1.10 14.22
CA LYS A 36 -11.58 0.24 15.21
C LYS A 36 -10.51 -0.64 14.58
N THR A 37 -10.71 -1.01 13.32
CA THR A 37 -9.77 -1.83 12.57
C THR A 37 -9.07 -1.01 11.49
N GLY A 38 -7.94 -1.50 11.02
CA GLY A 38 -7.19 -0.94 9.91
C GLY A 38 -6.69 -2.00 8.95
N GLY A 39 -6.18 -1.53 7.82
CA GLY A 39 -5.47 -2.34 6.84
C GLY A 39 -4.56 -1.46 6.00
N THR A 40 -3.60 -2.08 5.33
CA THR A 40 -2.65 -1.36 4.47
C THR A 40 -3.35 -0.75 3.27
N ALA A 41 -3.10 0.52 2.99
CA ALA A 41 -3.45 1.18 1.74
C ALA A 41 -2.18 1.69 1.06
N ALA A 42 -2.24 1.83 -0.26
CA ALA A 42 -1.18 2.46 -1.04
C ALA A 42 -1.75 3.59 -1.90
N GLY A 43 -0.99 4.66 -2.03
CA GLY A 43 -1.30 5.76 -2.91
C GLY A 43 -0.04 6.34 -3.54
N ARG A 44 -0.24 7.21 -4.53
CA ARG A 44 0.85 7.89 -5.23
C ARG A 44 0.51 9.35 -5.48
N GLY A 45 1.53 10.20 -5.52
CA GLY A 45 1.41 11.60 -5.92
C GLY A 45 2.71 12.11 -6.54
N ARG A 46 2.64 13.23 -7.25
CA ARG A 46 3.81 13.86 -7.86
C ARG A 46 4.52 14.74 -6.84
N LEU A 47 5.82 14.56 -6.61
CA LEU A 47 6.60 15.48 -5.77
C LEU A 47 6.76 16.82 -6.47
N SER A 48 6.35 17.90 -5.81
CA SER A 48 6.50 19.28 -6.32
C SER A 48 7.97 19.60 -6.61
N ASP A 49 8.22 20.56 -7.51
CA ASP A 49 9.59 20.88 -7.95
C ASP A 49 10.46 21.41 -6.80
N ASP A 50 9.85 22.13 -5.86
CA ASP A 50 10.46 22.61 -4.61
C ASP A 50 10.56 21.54 -3.50
N MET A 51 10.09 20.31 -3.76
CA MET A 51 10.09 19.17 -2.85
C MET A 51 9.30 19.37 -1.55
N THR A 52 8.38 20.32 -1.49
CA THR A 52 7.62 20.62 -0.25
C THR A 52 6.32 19.84 -0.10
N ARG A 53 5.77 19.26 -1.18
CA ARG A 53 4.48 18.55 -1.14
C ARG A 53 4.35 17.46 -2.21
N LEU A 54 3.45 16.51 -1.96
CA LEU A 54 2.92 15.62 -2.99
C LEU A 54 1.63 16.20 -3.58
N GLU A 55 1.60 16.36 -4.89
CA GLU A 55 0.47 16.89 -5.66
C GLU A 55 -0.35 15.74 -6.24
N GLY A 56 -1.68 15.90 -6.24
CA GLY A 56 -2.60 14.94 -6.85
C GLY A 56 -2.55 13.54 -6.22
N PHE A 57 -2.26 13.44 -4.92
CA PHE A 57 -2.14 12.15 -4.24
C PHE A 57 -3.45 11.36 -4.35
N THR A 58 -3.37 10.16 -4.91
CA THR A 58 -4.53 9.26 -5.09
C THR A 58 -4.25 7.89 -4.52
N ARG A 59 -5.28 7.26 -3.92
CA ARG A 59 -5.22 5.89 -3.43
C ARG A 59 -5.40 4.93 -4.60
N ILE A 60 -4.45 4.02 -4.77
CA ILE A 60 -4.40 3.06 -5.87
C ILE A 60 -4.64 1.62 -5.42
N PHE A 61 -4.52 1.35 -4.11
CA PHE A 61 -4.74 0.02 -3.55
C PHE A 61 -5.23 0.11 -2.11
N GLN A 62 -6.04 -0.87 -1.70
CA GLN A 62 -6.43 -1.08 -0.31
C GLN A 62 -6.52 -2.58 0.00
N GLN A 63 -5.92 -2.98 1.13
CA GLN A 63 -6.10 -4.30 1.70
C GLN A 63 -7.51 -4.42 2.27
N GLN A 64 -8.24 -5.44 1.82
CA GLN A 64 -9.60 -5.74 2.24
C GLN A 64 -9.75 -7.24 2.57
N PRO A 65 -10.55 -7.60 3.59
CA PRO A 65 -11.13 -6.69 4.60
C PRO A 65 -10.06 -6.05 5.49
N LYS A 66 -10.41 -4.93 6.15
CA LYS A 66 -9.56 -4.32 7.20
C LYS A 66 -9.82 -5.04 8.52
N LEU A 67 -8.80 -5.67 9.08
CA LEU A 67 -8.93 -6.57 10.24
C LEU A 67 -7.96 -6.23 11.37
N SER A 68 -6.95 -5.39 11.10
CA SER A 68 -5.88 -5.14 12.07
C SER A 68 -6.37 -4.27 13.21
N VAL A 69 -6.11 -4.68 14.44
CA VAL A 69 -6.25 -3.81 15.63
C VAL A 69 -4.94 -3.12 16.02
N GLY A 70 -3.94 -3.14 15.11
CA GLY A 70 -2.64 -2.48 15.28
C GLY A 70 -1.42 -3.32 14.92
N ASN A 71 -1.58 -4.52 14.34
CA ASN A 71 -0.48 -5.43 14.00
C ASN A 71 -0.50 -5.89 12.54
N HIS A 72 0.67 -6.27 12.04
CA HIS A 72 0.89 -7.04 10.80
C HIS A 72 0.35 -6.38 9.52
N PHE A 73 0.74 -5.14 9.27
CA PHE A 73 0.40 -4.42 8.04
C PHE A 73 1.24 -4.85 6.83
N GLY A 74 2.48 -5.29 7.04
CA GLY A 74 3.44 -5.49 5.95
C GLY A 74 3.91 -4.13 5.44
N SER A 75 3.54 -3.79 4.20
CA SER A 75 3.57 -2.49 3.51
C SER A 75 4.68 -2.21 2.50
N ARG A 76 5.72 -3.05 2.39
CA ARG A 76 6.85 -2.79 1.49
C ARG A 76 6.40 -2.71 0.03
N ILE A 77 6.81 -1.65 -0.68
CA ILE A 77 6.67 -1.50 -2.14
C ILE A 77 7.98 -1.93 -2.81
N VAL A 78 7.89 -2.66 -3.92
CA VAL A 78 9.04 -2.94 -4.80
C VAL A 78 8.59 -2.86 -6.25
N PHE A 79 9.29 -2.09 -7.08
CA PHE A 79 9.13 -2.16 -8.54
C PHE A 79 10.10 -3.18 -9.12
N ASP A 80 9.62 -4.02 -10.03
CA ASP A 80 10.50 -4.92 -10.79
C ASP A 80 10.99 -4.27 -12.09
N ARG A 81 11.70 -5.06 -12.89
CA ARG A 81 12.26 -4.62 -14.18
C ARG A 81 11.28 -4.74 -15.35
N ASP A 82 10.15 -5.39 -15.13
CA ASP A 82 9.13 -5.65 -16.16
C ASP A 82 7.95 -4.67 -16.07
N GLY A 83 8.03 -3.70 -15.14
CA GLY A 83 7.06 -2.62 -14.99
C GLY A 83 5.94 -2.93 -13.99
N TYR A 84 6.09 -3.96 -13.17
CA TYR A 84 5.14 -4.28 -12.11
C TYR A 84 5.56 -3.68 -10.77
N MET A 85 4.54 -3.39 -9.95
CA MET A 85 4.66 -2.97 -8.57
C MET A 85 4.18 -4.11 -7.67
N PHE A 86 5.00 -4.48 -6.70
CA PHE A 86 4.66 -5.44 -5.66
C PHE A 86 4.40 -4.74 -4.33
N ILE A 87 3.41 -5.23 -3.59
CA ILE A 87 3.15 -4.78 -2.22
C ILE A 87 3.09 -6.00 -1.29
N ALA A 88 3.93 -6.01 -0.26
CA ALA A 88 3.88 -7.02 0.78
C ALA A 88 2.78 -6.69 1.80
N LEU A 89 1.91 -7.65 2.13
CA LEU A 89 0.80 -7.46 3.06
C LEU A 89 0.89 -8.48 4.19
N GLY A 90 0.88 -8.00 5.44
CA GLY A 90 0.71 -8.88 6.59
C GLY A 90 -0.75 -9.36 6.71
N GLU A 91 -0.99 -10.35 7.56
CA GLU A 91 -2.31 -10.96 7.72
C GLU A 91 -3.18 -10.30 8.80
N ASN A 92 -2.77 -9.13 9.31
CA ASN A 92 -3.49 -8.36 10.32
C ASN A 92 -3.63 -9.06 11.68
N ASN A 93 -2.78 -10.06 11.98
CA ASN A 93 -2.80 -10.90 13.17
C ASN A 93 -4.03 -11.83 13.29
N ASN A 94 -4.73 -12.07 12.17
CA ASN A 94 -5.72 -13.12 11.97
C ASN A 94 -5.16 -14.28 11.11
N ARG A 95 -4.33 -15.13 11.72
CA ARG A 95 -3.45 -16.10 11.04
C ARG A 95 -4.11 -16.94 9.92
N PRO A 96 -5.32 -17.52 10.08
CA PRO A 96 -5.93 -18.34 9.04
C PRO A 96 -6.14 -17.61 7.71
N THR A 97 -6.39 -16.30 7.76
CA THR A 97 -6.68 -15.48 6.58
C THR A 97 -5.51 -15.37 5.58
N ALA A 98 -4.30 -15.73 6.01
CA ALA A 98 -3.16 -15.87 5.10
C ALA A 98 -3.38 -16.93 4.01
N GLN A 99 -4.17 -17.98 4.30
CA GLN A 99 -4.49 -19.06 3.34
C GLN A 99 -5.74 -18.76 2.50
N ASP A 100 -6.57 -17.81 2.94
CA ASP A 100 -7.81 -17.45 2.27
C ASP A 100 -7.53 -16.65 0.99
N LEU A 101 -7.96 -17.16 -0.16
CA LEU A 101 -7.77 -16.50 -1.46
C LEU A 101 -8.77 -15.37 -1.73
N ASP A 102 -9.86 -15.31 -0.97
CA ASP A 102 -10.86 -14.24 -1.01
C ASP A 102 -10.45 -13.02 -0.16
N LYS A 103 -9.26 -13.04 0.45
CA LYS A 103 -8.75 -12.00 1.37
C LYS A 103 -7.34 -11.57 1.01
N LEU A 104 -7.06 -10.29 1.24
CA LEU A 104 -5.74 -9.69 1.01
C LEU A 104 -4.80 -9.78 2.23
N GLN A 105 -5.12 -10.63 3.21
CA GLN A 105 -4.27 -10.88 4.38
C GLN A 105 -3.13 -11.85 4.03
N GLY A 106 -1.90 -11.50 4.40
CA GLY A 106 -0.74 -12.39 4.28
C GLY A 106 -0.36 -12.70 2.83
N LYS A 107 -0.43 -11.70 1.94
CA LYS A 107 -0.20 -11.84 0.50
C LYS A 107 0.95 -10.96 0.03
N VAL A 108 1.56 -11.32 -1.08
CA VAL A 108 2.33 -10.40 -1.92
C VAL A 108 1.49 -10.15 -3.17
N VAL A 109 1.02 -8.91 -3.34
CA VAL A 109 0.22 -8.54 -4.52
C VAL A 109 1.10 -7.99 -5.62
N ARG A 110 0.72 -8.22 -6.88
CA ARG A 110 1.35 -7.66 -8.09
C ARG A 110 0.34 -6.80 -8.83
N LEU A 111 0.70 -5.55 -9.10
CA LEU A 111 -0.13 -4.54 -9.75
C LEU A 111 0.67 -3.79 -10.82
N TYR A 112 0.00 -3.05 -11.69
CA TYR A 112 0.66 -1.96 -12.40
C TYR A 112 0.86 -0.75 -11.46
N PRO A 113 1.77 0.19 -11.79
CA PRO A 113 2.02 1.38 -10.96
C PRO A 113 0.82 2.31 -10.80
N ASP A 114 -0.23 2.19 -11.61
CA ASP A 114 -1.49 2.93 -11.43
C ASP A 114 -2.50 2.20 -10.51
N GLY A 115 -2.15 1.01 -10.02
CA GLY A 115 -2.99 0.15 -9.19
C GLY A 115 -3.88 -0.82 -9.97
N THR A 116 -3.83 -0.81 -11.30
CA THR A 116 -4.61 -1.76 -12.12
C THR A 116 -4.03 -3.17 -12.04
N VAL A 117 -4.89 -4.17 -12.25
CA VAL A 117 -4.53 -5.59 -12.17
C VAL A 117 -3.96 -6.06 -13.52
N PRO A 118 -2.80 -6.74 -13.55
CA PRO A 118 -2.29 -7.42 -14.74
C PRO A 118 -3.28 -8.43 -15.34
N LYS A 119 -3.20 -8.70 -16.64
CA LYS A 119 -4.20 -9.52 -17.38
C LYS A 119 -3.86 -11.01 -17.48
N ASP A 120 -2.65 -11.40 -17.09
CA ASP A 120 -2.08 -12.75 -17.19
C ASP A 120 -2.43 -13.64 -15.98
#